data_AF-A0A7V9E3H8-F1
#
_entry.id   AF-A0A7V9E3H8-F1
#
_cell.length_a   1.000
_cell.length_b   1.000
_cell.length_c   1.000
_cell.angle_alpha   90.00
_cell.angle_beta   90.00
_cell.angle_gamma   90.00
#
_symmetry.space_group_name_H-M   'P 1'
#
loop_
_entity.id
_entity.type
_entity.pdbx_description
1 polymer ?
#
loop_
_entity_poly.entity_id
_entity_poly.type
_entity_poly.pdbx_seq_one_letter_code
_entity_poly.pdbx_strand_id
1 'polypeptide(L)'
;MSQLAKTPEATLDPFALPPLEPSPDGALQATVQCRTTRTGGSRLHHRITIETDWSVRTPHDIALERIATAMGGYLSCVDLVDREVPALRELVQLRARRALPQITRNTDGRWTLRAVTPQCRCTHGEFHIAAEAAEHARDPHHVARRHGVMPRRLAHLHTAISRAHGTAFYLPPYDDCGAGRTVRERDGVAQLWEAGVHPLVVARLHEALWPGGPPMPVWFYLGAVSRRPDLAWVADTLAAVPDEDVAVWLCWTDTELDRTHPEARTAWLRAGVPRRAIVALADGAYTPVDVAQLAAWTRRSIPGAAVTLAAWHRAGCHPTPADLALLDGPDVDPW
;
A
#
# COMPACT_ATOMS: atom_id res chain seq x y z
N MET A 1 31.05 32.14 -12.95
CA MET A 1 30.63 31.26 -11.84
C MET A 1 29.36 30.55 -12.26
N SER A 2 29.50 29.41 -12.92
CA SER A 2 28.38 28.65 -13.49
C SER A 2 27.67 27.89 -12.35
N GLN A 3 26.44 28.27 -12.05
CA GLN A 3 25.58 27.52 -11.14
C GLN A 3 25.17 26.23 -11.86
N LEU A 4 25.81 25.12 -11.48
CA LEU A 4 25.35 23.79 -11.81
C LEU A 4 23.96 23.61 -11.18
N ALA A 5 22.94 23.59 -12.02
CA ALA A 5 21.61 23.15 -11.64
C ALA A 5 21.74 21.74 -11.06
N LYS A 6 21.50 21.61 -9.74
CA LYS A 6 21.29 20.30 -9.13
C LYS A 6 20.07 19.68 -9.82
N THR A 7 20.29 18.64 -10.60
CA THR A 7 19.23 17.72 -11.01
C THR A 7 18.47 17.33 -9.75
N PRO A 8 17.12 17.48 -9.70
CA PRO A 8 16.36 17.02 -8.55
C PRO A 8 16.64 15.53 -8.40
N GLU A 9 17.30 15.20 -7.30
CA GLU A 9 17.55 13.83 -6.88
C GLU A 9 16.16 13.18 -6.80
N ALA A 10 15.88 12.27 -7.73
CA ALA A 10 14.58 11.61 -7.80
C ALA A 10 14.31 11.01 -6.42
N THR A 11 13.35 11.59 -5.71
CA THR A 11 12.99 11.14 -4.36
C THR A 11 12.65 9.67 -4.46
N LEU A 12 13.54 8.82 -3.95
CA LEU A 12 13.37 7.38 -3.97
C LEU A 12 12.05 7.07 -3.26
N ASP A 13 11.11 6.44 -3.97
CA ASP A 13 9.87 5.96 -3.37
C ASP A 13 10.23 5.07 -2.16
N PRO A 14 9.90 5.46 -0.93
CA PRO A 14 10.31 4.73 0.27
C PRO A 14 9.67 3.34 0.35
N PHE A 15 8.60 3.11 -0.41
CA PHE A 15 7.92 1.82 -0.52
C PHE A 15 8.57 0.89 -1.55
N ALA A 16 9.37 1.42 -2.48
CA ALA A 16 9.91 0.66 -3.59
C ALA A 16 11.29 0.07 -3.26
N LEU A 17 11.41 -1.24 -3.45
CA LEU A 17 12.70 -1.92 -3.48
C LEU A 17 13.05 -2.29 -4.92
N PRO A 18 14.35 -2.38 -5.26
CA PRO A 18 14.77 -2.94 -6.54
C PRO A 18 14.10 -4.32 -6.75
N PRO A 19 13.50 -4.57 -7.92
CA PRO A 19 12.84 -5.84 -8.17
C PRO A 19 13.88 -6.97 -8.15
N LEU A 20 13.48 -8.14 -7.66
CA LEU A 20 14.28 -9.34 -7.80
C LEU A 20 14.33 -9.75 -9.28
N GLU A 21 15.51 -10.05 -9.78
CA GLU A 21 15.70 -10.58 -11.13
C GLU A 21 15.24 -12.06 -11.21
N PRO A 22 14.98 -12.60 -12.41
CA PRO A 22 14.56 -14.00 -12.56
C PRO A 22 15.56 -15.04 -12.03
N SER A 23 16.87 -14.70 -12.01
CA SER A 23 17.98 -15.50 -11.48
C SER A 23 19.00 -14.59 -10.79
N PRO A 24 19.81 -15.06 -9.82
CA PRO A 24 20.92 -14.28 -9.26
C PRO A 24 21.97 -13.86 -10.30
N ASP A 25 22.13 -14.66 -11.36
CA ASP A 25 23.07 -14.42 -12.46
C ASP A 25 22.40 -13.67 -13.64
N GLY A 26 21.24 -13.06 -13.41
CA GLY A 26 20.47 -12.33 -14.40
C GLY A 26 19.36 -13.14 -15.05
N ALA A 27 19.53 -13.50 -16.33
CA ALA A 27 18.49 -14.17 -17.09
C ALA A 27 18.27 -15.63 -16.62
N LEU A 28 17.01 -16.06 -16.56
CA LEU A 28 16.63 -17.43 -16.22
C LEU A 28 16.36 -18.24 -17.47
N GLN A 29 17.01 -19.39 -17.60
CA GLN A 29 16.71 -20.37 -18.64
C GLN A 29 15.78 -21.44 -18.10
N ALA A 30 14.70 -21.70 -18.82
CA ALA A 30 13.71 -22.70 -18.46
C ALA A 30 13.26 -23.50 -19.69
N THR A 31 12.69 -24.67 -19.45
CA THR A 31 12.06 -25.48 -20.50
C THR A 31 10.56 -25.43 -20.31
N VAL A 32 9.83 -25.14 -21.38
CA VAL A 32 8.37 -25.08 -21.38
C VAL A 32 7.79 -26.03 -22.41
N GLN A 33 6.57 -26.50 -22.13
CA GLN A 33 5.81 -27.35 -23.03
C GLN A 33 5.02 -26.50 -24.02
N CYS A 34 5.25 -26.71 -25.32
CA CYS A 34 4.56 -25.99 -26.38
C CYS A 34 3.27 -26.72 -26.78
N ARG A 35 2.12 -26.04 -26.76
CA ARG A 35 0.81 -26.61 -27.07
C ARG A 35 0.02 -25.72 -28.01
N THR A 36 -0.67 -26.36 -28.94
CA THR A 36 -1.65 -25.76 -29.86
C THR A 36 -3.12 -25.99 -29.41
N THR A 37 -3.32 -26.68 -28.28
CA THR A 37 -4.64 -26.90 -27.67
C THR A 37 -4.63 -26.58 -26.17
N ARG A 38 -5.76 -26.10 -25.63
CA ARG A 38 -5.93 -25.83 -24.18
C ARG A 38 -5.94 -27.11 -23.35
N THR A 39 -6.51 -28.17 -23.92
CA THR A 39 -6.65 -29.50 -23.34
C THR A 39 -5.71 -30.48 -24.04
N GLY A 40 -5.06 -31.35 -23.26
CA GLY A 40 -4.09 -32.32 -23.76
C GLY A 40 -2.63 -31.94 -23.47
N GLY A 41 -1.78 -32.95 -23.44
CA GLY A 41 -0.33 -32.77 -23.32
C GLY A 41 0.31 -32.66 -24.71
N SER A 42 1.45 -31.99 -24.76
CA SER A 42 2.35 -32.01 -25.92
C SER A 42 3.68 -32.65 -25.54
N ARG A 43 4.27 -33.44 -26.43
CA ARG A 43 5.63 -33.93 -26.21
C ARG A 43 6.69 -32.88 -26.57
N LEU A 44 6.29 -31.82 -27.27
CA LEU A 44 7.19 -30.77 -27.71
C LEU A 44 7.51 -29.84 -26.54
N HIS A 45 8.80 -29.73 -26.27
CA HIS A 45 9.37 -28.81 -25.30
C HIS A 45 10.41 -27.96 -26.01
N HIS A 46 10.53 -26.70 -25.62
CA HIS A 46 11.63 -25.86 -26.05
C HIS A 46 12.14 -25.02 -24.88
N ARG A 47 13.37 -24.54 -25.06
CA ARG A 47 14.02 -23.66 -24.11
C ARG A 47 13.52 -22.23 -24.33
N ILE A 48 13.28 -21.55 -23.22
CA ILE A 48 13.03 -20.12 -23.17
C ILE A 48 14.11 -19.46 -22.31
N THR A 49 14.28 -18.16 -22.52
CA THR A 49 15.01 -17.29 -21.61
C THR A 49 14.06 -16.22 -21.09
N ILE A 50 13.97 -16.08 -19.78
CA ILE A 50 13.35 -14.94 -19.11
C ILE A 50 14.48 -13.97 -18.80
N GLU A 51 14.53 -12.85 -19.52
CA GLU A 51 15.58 -11.83 -19.40
C GLU A 51 15.38 -11.01 -18.11
N THR A 52 16.39 -10.21 -17.72
CA THR A 52 16.40 -9.48 -16.43
C THR A 52 15.25 -8.48 -16.26
N ASP A 53 14.75 -7.94 -17.36
CA ASP A 53 13.58 -7.05 -17.42
C ASP A 53 12.24 -7.80 -17.38
N TRP A 54 12.27 -9.13 -17.23
CA TRP A 54 11.16 -10.07 -17.28
C TRP A 54 10.53 -10.25 -18.67
N SER A 55 11.18 -9.77 -19.73
CA SER A 55 10.82 -10.15 -21.10
C SER A 55 11.18 -11.62 -21.38
N VAL A 56 10.54 -12.22 -22.36
CA VAL A 56 10.73 -13.64 -22.70
C VAL A 56 11.23 -13.78 -24.11
N ARG A 57 12.36 -14.46 -24.26
CA ARG A 57 12.88 -14.91 -25.54
C ARG A 57 12.56 -16.39 -25.74
N THR A 58 11.93 -16.69 -26.86
CA THR A 58 11.50 -18.02 -27.28
C THR A 58 11.87 -18.23 -28.75
N PRO A 59 12.06 -19.48 -29.23
CA PRO A 59 12.26 -19.76 -30.65
C PRO A 59 11.06 -19.41 -31.55
N HIS A 60 9.92 -19.01 -30.98
CA HIS A 60 8.69 -18.72 -31.71
C HIS A 60 8.56 -17.22 -32.02
N ASP A 61 7.95 -16.88 -33.16
CA ASP A 61 7.54 -15.52 -33.47
C ASP A 61 6.24 -15.17 -32.73
N ILE A 62 6.39 -14.60 -31.52
CA ILE A 62 5.26 -14.25 -30.66
C ILE A 62 4.27 -13.28 -31.33
N ALA A 63 4.73 -12.40 -32.24
CA ALA A 63 3.82 -11.49 -32.94
C ALA A 63 2.90 -12.28 -33.89
N LEU A 64 3.47 -13.21 -34.65
CA LEU A 64 2.70 -14.10 -35.52
C LEU A 64 1.77 -15.03 -34.71
N GLU A 65 2.23 -15.55 -33.58
CA GLU A 65 1.42 -16.40 -32.71
C GLU A 65 0.24 -15.65 -32.07
N ARG A 66 0.41 -14.37 -31.73
CA ARG A 66 -0.69 -13.52 -31.28
C ARG A 66 -1.74 -13.33 -32.38
N ILE A 67 -1.31 -13.13 -33.63
CA ILE A 67 -2.23 -13.07 -34.78
C ILE A 67 -3.00 -14.40 -34.91
N ALA A 68 -2.31 -15.54 -34.88
CA ALA A 68 -2.94 -16.85 -34.96
C ALA A 68 -3.94 -17.10 -33.80
N THR A 69 -3.61 -16.64 -32.59
CA THR A 69 -4.50 -16.71 -31.42
C THR A 69 -5.72 -15.82 -31.57
N ALA A 70 -5.54 -14.61 -32.12
CA ALA A 70 -6.65 -13.68 -32.43
C ALA A 70 -7.60 -14.26 -33.49
N MET A 71 -7.08 -15.06 -34.42
CA MET A 71 -7.87 -15.78 -35.44
C MET A 71 -8.54 -17.06 -34.91
N GLY A 72 -8.53 -17.29 -33.59
CA GLY A 72 -9.21 -18.41 -32.93
C GLY A 72 -8.33 -19.62 -32.63
N GLY A 73 -7.03 -19.56 -32.96
CA GLY A 73 -6.04 -20.55 -32.54
C GLY A 73 -5.77 -20.50 -31.03
N TYR A 74 -5.02 -21.47 -30.52
CA TYR A 74 -4.44 -21.42 -29.19
C TYR A 74 -2.96 -21.75 -29.27
N LEU A 75 -2.12 -20.92 -28.64
CA LEU A 75 -0.68 -21.11 -28.60
C LEU A 75 -0.18 -20.82 -27.18
N SER A 76 0.34 -21.84 -26.50
CA SER A 76 0.74 -21.71 -25.09
C SER A 76 1.89 -20.73 -24.86
N CYS A 77 2.70 -20.44 -25.87
CA CYS A 77 3.76 -19.45 -25.79
C CYS A 77 3.22 -18.02 -25.68
N VAL A 78 2.06 -17.73 -26.27
CA VAL A 78 1.37 -16.44 -26.07
C VAL A 78 0.91 -16.31 -24.61
N ASP A 79 0.25 -17.34 -24.06
CA ASP A 79 -0.13 -17.36 -22.63
C ASP A 79 1.09 -17.20 -21.71
N LEU A 80 2.20 -17.87 -22.04
CA LEU A 80 3.45 -17.79 -21.28
C LEU A 80 3.96 -16.34 -21.19
N VAL A 81 4.07 -15.66 -22.33
CA VAL A 81 4.61 -14.29 -22.41
C VAL A 81 3.62 -13.27 -21.82
N ASP A 82 2.34 -13.39 -22.16
CA ASP A 82 1.35 -12.36 -21.84
C ASP A 82 0.76 -12.51 -20.44
N ARG A 83 0.87 -13.69 -19.81
CA ARG A 83 0.21 -13.98 -18.52
C ARG A 83 1.10 -14.73 -17.54
N GLU A 84 1.72 -15.85 -17.94
CA GLU A 84 2.42 -16.71 -16.96
C GLU A 84 3.69 -16.05 -16.40
N VAL A 85 4.51 -15.40 -17.23
CA VAL A 85 5.72 -14.69 -16.76
C VAL A 85 5.38 -13.41 -15.99
N PRO A 86 4.41 -12.57 -16.40
CA PRO A 86 3.90 -11.49 -15.55
C PRO A 86 3.38 -11.97 -14.19
N ALA A 87 2.61 -13.06 -14.14
CA ALA A 87 2.14 -13.67 -12.90
C ALA A 87 3.31 -14.17 -12.04
N LEU A 88 4.32 -14.78 -12.67
CA LEU A 88 5.53 -15.25 -12.00
C LEU A 88 6.31 -14.09 -11.39
N ARG A 89 6.47 -12.99 -12.13
CA ARG A 89 7.09 -11.76 -11.64
C ARG A 89 6.39 -11.29 -10.39
N GLU A 90 5.07 -11.09 -10.44
CA GLU A 90 4.29 -10.63 -9.28
C GLU A 90 4.47 -11.58 -8.08
N LEU A 91 4.31 -12.89 -8.28
CA LEU A 91 4.45 -13.88 -7.21
C LEU A 91 5.83 -13.80 -6.54
N VAL A 92 6.90 -13.71 -7.33
CA VAL A 92 8.27 -13.64 -6.83
C VAL A 92 8.52 -12.33 -6.07
N GLN A 93 8.09 -11.19 -6.63
CA GLN A 93 8.25 -9.90 -5.94
C GLN A 93 7.48 -9.85 -4.62
N LEU A 94 6.26 -10.37 -4.58
CA LEU A 94 5.44 -10.43 -3.36
C LEU A 94 6.06 -11.38 -2.32
N ARG A 95 6.55 -12.56 -2.74
CA ARG A 95 7.18 -13.51 -1.82
C ARG A 95 8.54 -13.03 -1.31
N ALA A 96 9.30 -12.30 -2.12
CA ALA A 96 10.53 -11.63 -1.70
C ALA A 96 10.29 -10.34 -0.92
N ARG A 97 9.01 -9.93 -0.73
CA ARG A 97 8.59 -8.65 -0.12
C ARG A 97 9.22 -7.42 -0.81
N ARG A 98 9.58 -7.54 -2.10
CA ARG A 98 10.05 -6.43 -2.94
C ARG A 98 8.88 -5.62 -3.50
N ALA A 99 7.71 -6.26 -3.62
CA ALA A 99 6.44 -5.59 -3.82
C ALA A 99 5.57 -5.72 -2.56
N LEU A 100 4.91 -4.64 -2.17
CA LEU A 100 3.96 -4.64 -1.06
C LEU A 100 2.64 -5.29 -1.50
N PRO A 101 2.02 -6.13 -0.66
CA PRO A 101 0.68 -6.62 -0.92
C PRO A 101 -0.32 -5.46 -0.88
N GLN A 102 -1.29 -5.45 -1.79
CA GLN A 102 -2.34 -4.43 -1.84
C GLN A 102 -3.45 -4.75 -0.82
N ILE A 103 -3.12 -4.73 0.46
CA ILE A 103 -4.05 -4.95 1.57
C ILE A 103 -4.56 -3.64 2.14
N THR A 104 -5.76 -3.64 2.68
CA THR A 104 -6.36 -2.51 3.40
C THR A 104 -7.18 -3.02 4.58
N ARG A 105 -7.58 -2.11 5.47
CA ARG A 105 -8.43 -2.41 6.61
C ARG A 105 -9.76 -1.69 6.47
N ASN A 106 -10.86 -2.42 6.65
CA ASN A 106 -12.21 -1.87 6.62
C ASN A 106 -12.59 -1.24 7.99
N THR A 107 -13.78 -0.65 8.03
CA THR A 107 -14.34 0.00 9.24
C THR A 107 -14.62 -0.99 10.37
N ASP A 108 -14.96 -2.24 10.05
CA ASP A 108 -15.16 -3.33 11.02
C ASP A 108 -13.83 -3.89 11.57
N GLY A 109 -12.73 -3.34 11.08
CA GLY A 109 -11.39 -3.66 11.52
C GLY A 109 -10.80 -4.93 10.95
N ARG A 110 -11.42 -5.50 9.92
CA ARG A 110 -10.94 -6.62 9.13
C ARG A 110 -10.05 -6.17 7.99
N TRP A 111 -9.18 -7.08 7.57
CA TRP A 111 -8.26 -6.86 6.47
C TRP A 111 -8.81 -7.44 5.18
N THR A 112 -8.65 -6.73 4.07
CA THR A 112 -9.10 -7.14 2.73
C THR A 112 -8.03 -6.84 1.69
N LEU A 113 -8.16 -7.45 0.51
CA LEU A 113 -7.35 -7.09 -0.66
C LEU A 113 -8.05 -5.97 -1.43
N ARG A 114 -7.31 -4.93 -1.84
CA ARG A 114 -7.85 -3.81 -2.61
C ARG A 114 -8.41 -4.25 -3.97
N ALA A 115 -7.76 -5.21 -4.61
CA ALA A 115 -8.21 -5.80 -5.86
C ALA A 115 -8.72 -7.22 -5.60
N VAL A 116 -10.02 -7.42 -5.74
CA VAL A 116 -10.63 -8.74 -5.64
C VAL A 116 -10.36 -9.52 -6.92
N THR A 117 -9.83 -10.72 -6.77
CA THR A 117 -9.61 -11.65 -7.89
C THR A 117 -10.84 -12.54 -8.06
N PRO A 118 -11.49 -12.57 -9.23
CA PRO A 118 -12.63 -13.45 -9.48
C PRO A 118 -12.25 -14.92 -9.25
N GLN A 119 -13.20 -15.71 -8.71
CA GLN A 119 -13.02 -17.14 -8.43
C GLN A 119 -11.86 -17.46 -7.46
N CYS A 120 -11.48 -16.48 -6.64
CA CYS A 120 -10.53 -16.66 -5.55
C CYS A 120 -11.26 -16.52 -4.21
N ARG A 121 -10.75 -17.15 -3.15
CA ARG A 121 -11.38 -17.07 -1.82
C ARG A 121 -11.50 -15.64 -1.28
N CYS A 122 -10.66 -14.72 -1.75
CA CYS A 122 -10.75 -13.31 -1.39
C CYS A 122 -12.00 -12.58 -1.90
N THR A 123 -12.78 -13.16 -2.82
CA THR A 123 -14.03 -12.53 -3.31
C THR A 123 -15.05 -12.30 -2.20
N HIS A 124 -15.04 -13.13 -1.18
CA HIS A 124 -15.92 -13.03 -0.02
C HIS A 124 -15.13 -13.02 1.29
N GLY A 125 -13.80 -12.91 1.19
CA GLY A 125 -12.87 -13.20 2.26
C GLY A 125 -12.38 -11.93 2.92
N GLU A 126 -12.73 -11.78 4.20
CA GLU A 126 -12.10 -10.85 5.12
C GLU A 126 -11.13 -11.60 6.02
N PHE A 127 -10.02 -10.97 6.37
CA PHE A 127 -8.97 -11.54 7.20
C PHE A 127 -8.94 -10.86 8.57
N HIS A 128 -8.56 -11.61 9.60
CA HIS A 128 -8.53 -11.08 10.96
C HIS A 128 -7.32 -10.17 11.19
N ILE A 129 -6.18 -10.52 10.58
CA ILE A 129 -4.91 -9.82 10.73
C ILE A 129 -4.24 -9.56 9.38
N ALA A 130 -3.38 -8.54 9.33
CA ALA A 130 -2.66 -8.15 8.12
C ALA A 130 -1.80 -9.30 7.55
N ALA A 131 -1.19 -10.11 8.42
CA ALA A 131 -0.37 -11.25 8.04
C ALA A 131 -1.15 -12.28 7.19
N GLU A 132 -2.37 -12.64 7.59
CA GLU A 132 -3.23 -13.58 6.84
C GLU A 132 -3.59 -13.04 5.44
N ALA A 133 -3.93 -11.74 5.37
CA ALA A 133 -4.24 -11.09 4.10
C ALA A 133 -3.02 -11.04 3.17
N ALA A 134 -1.85 -10.70 3.73
CA ALA A 134 -0.59 -10.67 2.99
C ALA A 134 -0.12 -12.06 2.55
N GLU A 135 -0.29 -13.07 3.41
CA GLU A 135 -0.03 -14.47 3.06
C GLU A 135 -0.92 -14.89 1.90
N HIS A 136 -2.21 -14.57 1.93
CA HIS A 136 -3.12 -14.87 0.83
C HIS A 136 -2.71 -14.15 -0.46
N ALA A 137 -2.28 -12.88 -0.40
CA ALA A 137 -1.80 -12.16 -1.59
C ALA A 137 -0.58 -12.83 -2.24
N ARG A 138 0.26 -13.50 -1.44
CA ARG A 138 1.47 -14.24 -1.87
C ARG A 138 1.21 -15.68 -2.28
N ASP A 139 -0.04 -16.11 -2.22
CA ASP A 139 -0.44 -17.46 -2.57
C ASP A 139 -0.41 -17.66 -4.11
N PRO A 140 0.26 -18.71 -4.63
CA PRO A 140 0.35 -18.94 -6.07
C PRO A 140 -1.02 -19.15 -6.73
N HIS A 141 -2.01 -19.71 -6.03
CA HIS A 141 -3.35 -19.83 -6.58
C HIS A 141 -4.01 -18.46 -6.70
N HIS A 142 -3.85 -17.56 -5.71
CA HIS A 142 -4.33 -16.18 -5.80
C HIS A 142 -3.73 -15.45 -7.01
N VAL A 143 -2.39 -15.44 -7.12
CA VAL A 143 -1.69 -14.73 -8.21
C VAL A 143 -2.03 -15.35 -9.57
N ALA A 144 -2.05 -16.67 -9.69
CA ALA A 144 -2.44 -17.33 -10.94
C ALA A 144 -3.85 -16.92 -11.39
N ARG A 145 -4.82 -16.89 -10.47
CA ARG A 145 -6.19 -16.46 -10.79
C ARG A 145 -6.26 -15.00 -11.22
N ARG A 146 -5.49 -14.11 -10.58
CA ARG A 146 -5.42 -12.68 -10.93
C ARG A 146 -5.01 -12.47 -12.39
N HIS A 147 -4.10 -13.31 -12.87
CA HIS A 147 -3.58 -13.26 -14.25
C HIS A 147 -4.29 -14.22 -15.22
N GLY A 148 -5.34 -14.93 -14.79
CA GLY A 148 -6.02 -15.92 -15.64
C GLY A 148 -5.15 -17.12 -16.04
N VAL A 149 -4.18 -17.47 -15.21
CA VAL A 149 -3.21 -18.57 -15.40
C VAL A 149 -3.65 -19.81 -14.62
N MET A 150 -3.32 -21.00 -15.13
CA MET A 150 -3.51 -22.25 -14.37
C MET A 150 -2.48 -22.33 -13.22
N PRO A 151 -2.89 -22.51 -11.95
CA PRO A 151 -1.97 -22.52 -10.80
C PRO A 151 -0.80 -23.51 -10.93
N ARG A 152 -1.03 -24.69 -11.52
CA ARG A 152 0.03 -25.69 -11.74
C ARG A 152 1.15 -25.21 -12.68
N ARG A 153 0.82 -24.38 -13.69
CA ARG A 153 1.83 -23.83 -14.61
C ARG A 153 2.70 -22.79 -13.92
N LEU A 154 2.05 -21.89 -13.16
CA LEU A 154 2.75 -20.90 -12.35
C LEU A 154 3.67 -21.58 -11.32
N ALA A 155 3.19 -22.62 -10.64
CA ALA A 155 3.99 -23.39 -9.68
C ALA A 155 5.23 -24.07 -10.32
N HIS A 156 5.09 -24.55 -11.56
CA HIS A 156 6.20 -25.12 -12.31
C HIS A 156 7.30 -24.09 -12.61
N LEU A 157 6.93 -22.93 -13.17
CA LEU A 157 7.89 -21.84 -13.42
C LEU A 157 8.52 -21.32 -12.13
N HIS A 158 7.73 -21.20 -11.07
CA HIS A 158 8.20 -20.78 -9.74
C HIS A 158 9.24 -21.76 -9.14
N THR A 159 9.14 -23.05 -9.45
CA THR A 159 10.16 -24.04 -9.05
C THR A 159 11.49 -23.77 -9.76
N ALA A 160 11.49 -23.32 -11.01
CA ALA A 160 12.73 -22.95 -11.71
C ALA A 160 13.42 -21.76 -11.04
N ILE A 161 12.67 -20.71 -10.70
CA ILE A 161 13.20 -19.55 -9.95
C ILE A 161 13.72 -19.95 -8.57
N SER A 162 12.95 -20.77 -7.84
CA SER A 162 13.36 -21.22 -6.50
C SER A 162 14.62 -22.08 -6.53
N ARG A 163 14.89 -22.80 -7.64
CA ARG A 163 16.14 -23.53 -7.83
C ARG A 163 17.31 -22.59 -8.14
N ALA A 164 17.07 -21.54 -8.92
CA ALA A 164 18.10 -20.56 -9.29
C ALA A 164 18.53 -19.69 -8.10
N HIS A 165 17.57 -19.16 -7.33
CA HIS A 165 17.83 -18.29 -6.17
C HIS A 165 18.07 -19.04 -4.85
N GLY A 166 17.74 -20.33 -4.80
CA GLY A 166 17.54 -21.03 -3.53
C GLY A 166 16.28 -20.54 -2.81
N THR A 167 16.21 -20.74 -1.48
CA THR A 167 15.05 -20.34 -0.65
C THR A 167 15.31 -19.17 0.28
N ALA A 168 16.53 -18.62 0.27
CA ALA A 168 16.95 -17.58 1.21
C ALA A 168 16.16 -16.27 1.05
N PHE A 169 15.68 -15.95 -0.16
CA PHE A 169 14.91 -14.72 -0.41
C PHE A 169 13.49 -14.74 0.20
N TYR A 170 13.05 -15.87 0.76
CA TYR A 170 11.82 -15.94 1.57
C TYR A 170 12.06 -15.63 3.05
N LEU A 171 13.32 -15.49 3.47
CA LEU A 171 13.69 -15.21 4.84
C LEU A 171 13.88 -13.69 5.02
N PRO A 172 13.48 -13.15 6.19
CA PRO A 172 13.72 -11.75 6.53
C PRO A 172 15.23 -11.47 6.67
N PRO A 173 15.74 -10.37 6.06
CA PRO A 173 17.13 -9.94 6.25
C PRO A 173 17.25 -9.17 7.57
N TYR A 174 17.49 -9.88 8.68
CA TYR A 174 17.49 -9.29 10.02
C TYR A 174 18.68 -8.36 10.32
N ASP A 175 19.85 -8.58 9.73
CA ASP A 175 21.09 -8.09 10.34
C ASP A 175 21.54 -6.67 9.92
N ASP A 176 21.17 -6.18 8.73
CA ASP A 176 21.87 -5.00 8.15
C ASP A 176 21.02 -3.75 7.87
N CYS A 177 19.70 -3.78 8.08
CA CYS A 177 18.81 -2.71 7.59
C CYS A 177 18.36 -1.69 8.65
N GLY A 178 18.74 -1.85 9.92
CA GLY A 178 18.38 -0.92 11.00
C GLY A 178 16.92 -0.97 11.48
N ALA A 179 16.05 -1.75 10.83
CA ALA A 179 14.61 -1.82 11.15
C ALA A 179 14.32 -2.19 12.62
N GLY A 180 15.14 -3.05 13.24
CA GLY A 180 14.97 -3.44 14.64
C GLY A 180 15.06 -2.29 15.64
N ARG A 181 15.72 -1.18 15.29
CA ARG A 181 15.78 0.03 16.14
C ARG A 181 14.60 0.96 15.94
N THR A 182 13.82 0.76 14.88
CA THR A 182 12.71 1.64 14.48
C THR A 182 11.34 1.10 14.90
N VAL A 183 11.27 -0.18 15.30
CA VAL A 183 10.02 -0.84 15.69
C VAL A 183 10.02 -1.06 17.20
N ARG A 184 8.93 -0.66 17.86
CA ARG A 184 8.79 -0.69 19.32
C ARG A 184 8.66 -2.10 19.88
N GLU A 185 7.86 -2.93 19.21
CA GLU A 185 7.57 -4.29 19.66
C GLU A 185 8.76 -5.23 19.42
N ARG A 186 9.06 -6.09 20.41
CA ARG A 186 10.18 -7.05 20.36
C ARG A 186 10.23 -7.89 19.08
N ASP A 187 9.07 -8.39 18.66
CA ASP A 187 8.93 -9.21 17.44
C ASP A 187 8.27 -8.42 16.30
N GLY A 188 8.24 -7.09 16.39
CA GLY A 188 7.48 -6.25 15.47
C GLY A 188 8.01 -6.30 14.04
N VAL A 189 9.33 -6.43 13.84
CA VAL A 189 9.92 -6.62 12.50
C VAL A 189 9.45 -7.94 11.87
N ALA A 190 9.35 -9.02 12.66
CA ALA A 190 8.83 -10.30 12.18
C ALA A 190 7.33 -10.19 11.84
N GLN A 191 6.54 -9.50 12.67
CA GLN A 191 5.12 -9.25 12.38
C GLN A 191 4.94 -8.46 11.07
N LEU A 192 5.77 -7.44 10.84
CA LEU A 192 5.77 -6.65 9.61
C LEU A 192 6.19 -7.50 8.40
N TRP A 193 7.19 -8.37 8.56
CA TRP A 193 7.60 -9.32 7.51
C TRP A 193 6.46 -10.27 7.10
N GLU A 194 5.73 -10.80 8.07
CA GLU A 194 4.57 -11.64 7.82
C GLU A 194 3.44 -10.85 7.15
N ALA A 195 3.23 -9.61 7.55
CA ALA A 195 2.35 -8.66 6.85
C ALA A 195 2.87 -8.21 5.46
N GLY A 196 4.03 -8.70 5.03
CA GLY A 196 4.58 -8.45 3.70
C GLY A 196 5.37 -7.15 3.55
N VAL A 197 5.77 -6.54 4.67
CA VAL A 197 6.60 -5.34 4.70
C VAL A 197 8.05 -5.72 4.93
N HIS A 198 8.92 -5.38 3.97
CA HIS A 198 10.33 -5.67 4.06
C HIS A 198 11.03 -4.77 5.10
N PRO A 199 11.99 -5.28 5.92
CA PRO A 199 12.68 -4.50 6.95
C PRO A 199 13.31 -3.19 6.42
N LEU A 200 13.95 -3.22 5.25
CA LEU A 200 14.46 -2.00 4.60
C LEU A 200 13.37 -0.95 4.31
N VAL A 201 12.14 -1.35 3.95
CA VAL A 201 11.02 -0.41 3.77
C VAL A 201 10.61 0.20 5.11
N VAL A 202 10.60 -0.60 6.19
CA VAL A 202 10.34 -0.09 7.56
C VAL A 202 11.33 1.00 7.93
N ALA A 203 12.64 0.73 7.76
CA ALA A 203 13.70 1.69 8.05
C ALA A 203 13.59 2.96 7.20
N ARG A 204 13.32 2.83 5.90
CA ARG A 204 13.12 3.98 5.00
C ARG A 204 11.90 4.82 5.36
N LEU A 205 10.79 4.18 5.72
CA LEU A 205 9.59 4.90 6.16
C LEU A 205 9.83 5.65 7.46
N HIS A 206 10.53 5.02 8.40
CA HIS A 206 10.88 5.67 9.66
C HIS A 206 11.76 6.91 9.43
N GLU A 207 12.83 6.75 8.64
CA GLU A 207 13.74 7.86 8.32
C GLU A 207 13.04 8.99 7.55
N ALA A 208 12.09 8.65 6.66
CA ALA A 208 11.35 9.65 5.90
C ALA A 208 10.31 10.41 6.75
N LEU A 209 9.66 9.74 7.70
CA LEU A 209 8.55 10.31 8.46
C LEU A 209 8.97 10.93 9.79
N TRP A 210 9.96 10.33 10.46
CA TRP A 210 10.41 10.78 11.77
C TRP A 210 11.89 10.44 12.00
N PRO A 211 12.81 11.07 11.25
CA PRO A 211 14.24 10.83 11.41
C PRO A 211 14.70 11.20 12.83
N GLY A 212 15.37 10.25 13.50
CA GLY A 212 15.77 10.38 14.90
C GLY A 212 14.63 10.28 15.92
N GLY A 213 13.41 9.93 15.48
CA GLY A 213 12.25 9.70 16.34
C GLY A 213 12.36 8.45 17.20
N PRO A 214 11.43 8.27 18.16
CA PRO A 214 11.35 7.06 18.95
C PRO A 214 10.89 5.86 18.11
N PRO A 215 11.20 4.61 18.52
CA PRO A 215 10.69 3.42 17.85
C PRO A 215 9.16 3.41 17.80
N MET A 216 8.62 3.25 16.60
CA MET A 216 7.19 3.29 16.32
C MET A 216 6.54 1.91 16.44
N PRO A 217 5.26 1.82 16.82
CA PRO A 217 4.55 0.54 16.88
C PRO A 217 4.34 -0.04 15.47
N VAL A 218 4.21 -1.36 15.36
CA VAL A 218 3.86 -2.08 14.12
C VAL A 218 2.68 -1.42 13.40
N TRP A 219 1.70 -0.96 14.17
CA TRP A 219 0.48 -0.33 13.67
C TRP A 219 0.71 0.94 12.83
N PHE A 220 1.77 1.71 13.14
CA PHE A 220 2.16 2.89 12.37
C PHE A 220 2.57 2.50 10.94
N TYR A 221 3.49 1.53 10.83
CA TYR A 221 4.00 1.06 9.54
C TYR A 221 2.91 0.39 8.71
N LEU A 222 2.03 -0.40 9.34
CA LEU A 222 0.88 -0.99 8.65
C LEU A 222 -0.07 0.07 8.09
N GLY A 223 -0.31 1.16 8.82
CA GLY A 223 -1.08 2.31 8.31
C GLY A 223 -0.40 2.92 7.08
N ALA A 224 0.89 3.26 7.22
CA ALA A 224 1.67 3.88 6.15
C ALA A 224 1.66 3.05 4.85
N VAL A 225 1.91 1.74 4.91
CA VAL A 225 1.94 0.89 3.71
C VAL A 225 0.57 0.57 3.13
N SER A 226 -0.45 0.43 3.98
CA SER A 226 -1.78 -0.01 3.56
C SER A 226 -2.66 1.14 3.07
N ARG A 227 -2.46 2.35 3.58
CA ARG A 227 -3.15 3.58 3.16
C ARG A 227 -2.37 4.34 2.09
N ARG A 228 -1.05 4.39 2.24
CA ARG A 228 -0.13 5.25 1.46
C ARG A 228 -0.54 6.73 1.54
N PRO A 229 -0.57 7.31 2.75
CA PRO A 229 -0.82 8.75 2.89
C PRO A 229 0.32 9.54 2.23
N ASP A 230 0.11 10.83 2.04
CA ASP A 230 1.20 11.74 1.69
C ASP A 230 2.21 11.79 2.85
N LEU A 231 3.41 11.24 2.63
CA LEU A 231 4.43 11.12 3.65
C LEU A 231 5.06 12.47 4.00
N ALA A 232 5.11 13.42 3.06
CA ALA A 232 5.60 14.77 3.35
C ALA A 232 4.64 15.47 4.31
N TRP A 233 3.33 15.36 4.08
CA TRP A 233 2.31 15.88 4.97
C TRP A 233 2.39 15.28 6.39
N VAL A 234 2.58 13.96 6.51
CA VAL A 234 2.75 13.32 7.82
C VAL A 234 4.02 13.84 8.50
N ALA A 235 5.15 13.90 7.79
CA ALA A 235 6.43 14.36 8.34
C ALA A 235 6.36 15.83 8.80
N ASP A 236 5.77 16.71 8.00
CA ASP A 236 5.58 18.13 8.34
C ASP A 236 4.70 18.30 9.59
N THR A 237 3.64 17.49 9.70
CA THR A 237 2.77 17.50 10.88
C THR A 237 3.52 17.02 12.13
N LEU A 238 4.38 16.01 12.02
CA LEU A 238 5.18 15.49 13.14
C LEU A 238 6.32 16.41 13.55
N ALA A 239 6.94 17.12 12.61
CA ALA A 239 7.89 18.18 12.94
C ALA A 239 7.23 19.29 13.77
N ALA A 240 5.94 19.55 13.53
CA ALA A 240 5.16 20.54 14.24
C ALA A 240 4.56 20.06 15.57
N VAL A 241 4.21 18.78 15.66
CA VAL A 241 3.55 18.13 16.81
C VAL A 241 4.16 16.74 16.99
N PRO A 242 5.36 16.64 17.61
CA PRO A 242 6.11 15.39 17.70
C PRO A 242 5.50 14.47 18.77
N ASP A 243 4.51 13.67 18.37
CA ASP A 243 3.79 12.73 19.23
C ASP A 243 3.53 11.39 18.51
N GLU A 244 3.85 10.28 19.19
CA GLU A 244 3.81 8.93 18.63
C GLU A 244 2.37 8.49 18.29
N ASP A 245 1.41 8.88 19.11
CA ASP A 245 0.00 8.57 18.89
C ASP A 245 -0.59 9.43 17.76
N VAL A 246 -0.10 10.65 17.57
CA VAL A 246 -0.43 11.49 16.41
C VAL A 246 0.11 10.85 15.14
N ALA A 247 1.36 10.42 15.10
CA ALA A 247 1.96 9.76 13.93
C ALA A 247 1.15 8.54 13.49
N VAL A 248 0.81 7.67 14.45
CA VAL A 248 -0.07 6.52 14.20
C VAL A 248 -1.40 6.99 13.63
N TRP A 249 -2.06 7.96 14.27
CA TRP A 249 -3.38 8.42 13.86
C TRP A 249 -3.39 9.03 12.44
N LEU A 250 -2.36 9.81 12.07
CA LEU A 250 -2.24 10.40 10.74
C LEU A 250 -2.18 9.33 9.64
N CYS A 251 -1.42 8.25 9.85
CA CYS A 251 -1.29 7.16 8.88
C CYS A 251 -2.60 6.39 8.62
N TRP A 252 -3.62 6.57 9.45
CA TRP A 252 -4.89 5.83 9.38
C TRP A 252 -6.09 6.69 9.02
N THR A 253 -5.96 8.02 9.04
CA THR A 253 -7.10 8.92 8.98
C THR A 253 -6.97 9.99 7.91
N ASP A 254 -6.11 9.82 6.92
CA ASP A 254 -5.99 10.74 5.79
C ASP A 254 -7.30 10.87 4.99
N THR A 255 -7.62 12.08 4.56
CA THR A 255 -8.87 12.47 3.88
C THR A 255 -8.61 13.36 2.68
N GLU A 256 -9.65 13.70 1.91
CA GLU A 256 -9.55 14.72 0.84
C GLU A 256 -9.15 16.10 1.40
N LEU A 257 -9.64 16.46 2.61
CA LEU A 257 -9.29 17.73 3.24
C LEU A 257 -7.77 17.87 3.35
N ASP A 258 -7.08 16.81 3.78
CA ASP A 258 -5.63 16.82 3.97
C ASP A 258 -4.85 17.04 2.66
N ARG A 259 -5.44 16.68 1.51
CA ARG A 259 -4.87 16.96 0.19
C ARG A 259 -5.10 18.40 -0.25
N THR A 260 -6.26 18.97 0.08
CA THR A 260 -6.63 20.34 -0.29
C THR A 260 -6.09 21.41 0.66
N HIS A 261 -5.92 21.07 1.94
CA HIS A 261 -5.54 21.95 3.06
C HIS A 261 -4.57 21.21 4.00
N PRO A 262 -3.34 20.90 3.56
CA PRO A 262 -2.40 20.08 4.32
C PRO A 262 -2.06 20.64 5.71
N GLU A 263 -2.15 21.96 5.90
CA GLU A 263 -1.89 22.63 7.17
C GLU A 263 -3.01 22.49 8.21
N ALA A 264 -4.22 22.08 7.79
CA ALA A 264 -5.41 22.16 8.63
C ALA A 264 -5.31 21.33 9.92
N ARG A 265 -4.87 20.07 9.81
CA ARG A 265 -4.70 19.21 10.99
C ARG A 265 -3.64 19.71 11.93
N THR A 266 -2.51 20.17 11.39
CA THR A 266 -1.43 20.76 12.19
C THR A 266 -1.94 21.95 12.98
N ALA A 267 -2.73 22.83 12.35
CA ALA A 267 -3.35 23.97 13.03
C ALA A 267 -4.30 23.53 14.16
N TRP A 268 -5.18 22.56 13.89
CA TRP A 268 -6.10 22.04 14.91
C TRP A 268 -5.40 21.34 16.06
N LEU A 269 -4.39 20.51 15.79
CA LEU A 269 -3.60 19.83 16.82
C LEU A 269 -2.90 20.85 17.73
N ARG A 270 -2.25 21.87 17.15
CA ARG A 270 -1.61 22.96 17.91
C ARG A 270 -2.61 23.77 18.73
N ALA A 271 -3.84 23.95 18.23
CA ALA A 271 -4.91 24.60 18.95
C ALA A 271 -5.58 23.73 20.03
N GLY A 272 -5.10 22.49 20.24
CA GLY A 272 -5.63 21.57 21.25
C GLY A 272 -6.98 20.95 20.89
N VAL A 273 -7.35 20.95 19.60
CA VAL A 273 -8.59 20.29 19.15
C VAL A 273 -8.45 18.77 19.29
N PRO A 274 -9.41 18.08 19.93
CA PRO A 274 -9.35 16.63 20.08
C PRO A 274 -9.34 15.90 18.73
N ARG A 275 -8.50 14.87 18.56
CA ARG A 275 -8.39 14.06 17.33
C ARG A 275 -9.75 13.54 16.80
N ARG A 276 -10.64 13.12 17.70
CA ARG A 276 -12.01 12.68 17.34
C ARG A 276 -12.85 13.78 16.69
N ALA A 277 -12.64 15.03 17.07
CA ALA A 277 -13.30 16.18 16.45
C ALA A 277 -12.65 16.48 15.10
N ILE A 278 -11.31 16.44 15.00
CA ILE A 278 -10.59 16.65 13.75
C ILE A 278 -11.07 15.70 12.64
N VAL A 279 -11.21 14.40 12.93
CA VAL A 279 -11.70 13.44 11.93
C VAL A 279 -13.09 13.83 11.40
N ALA A 280 -14.01 14.19 12.30
CA ALA A 280 -15.36 14.62 11.92
C ALA A 280 -15.37 15.96 11.18
N LEU A 281 -14.49 16.90 11.54
CA LEU A 281 -14.35 18.17 10.80
C LEU A 281 -13.83 17.94 9.39
N ALA A 282 -12.83 17.05 9.24
CA ALA A 282 -12.24 16.72 7.96
C ALA A 282 -13.24 16.01 7.02
N ASP A 283 -14.03 15.08 7.55
CA ASP A 283 -15.10 14.41 6.80
C ASP A 283 -16.24 15.38 6.42
N GLY A 284 -16.56 16.32 7.31
CA GLY A 284 -17.52 17.39 7.06
C GLY A 284 -17.01 18.57 6.22
N ALA A 285 -15.76 18.51 5.75
CA ALA A 285 -15.06 19.57 5.01
C ALA A 285 -15.01 20.94 5.72
N TYR A 286 -15.10 20.96 7.05
CA TYR A 286 -14.86 22.19 7.82
C TYR A 286 -13.37 22.50 7.87
N THR A 287 -13.01 23.76 7.66
CA THR A 287 -11.64 24.25 7.69
C THR A 287 -11.28 24.84 9.06
N PRO A 288 -9.99 25.07 9.36
CA PRO A 288 -9.60 25.84 10.53
C PRO A 288 -10.22 27.24 10.59
N VAL A 289 -10.51 27.85 9.44
CA VAL A 289 -11.17 29.15 9.36
C VAL A 289 -12.60 29.06 9.88
N ASP A 290 -13.35 28.03 9.51
CA ASP A 290 -14.73 27.82 9.98
C ASP A 290 -14.79 27.67 11.50
N VAL A 291 -13.86 26.87 12.05
CA VAL A 291 -13.74 26.70 13.51
C VAL A 291 -13.39 28.02 14.20
N ALA A 292 -12.45 28.79 13.64
CA ALA A 292 -12.04 30.07 14.20
C ALA A 292 -13.15 31.12 14.14
N GLN A 293 -13.93 31.15 13.05
CA GLN A 293 -15.10 32.02 12.91
C GLN A 293 -16.16 31.70 13.96
N LEU A 294 -16.52 30.42 14.11
CA LEU A 294 -17.49 30.02 15.12
C LEU A 294 -17.01 30.36 16.53
N ALA A 295 -15.73 30.10 16.84
CA ALA A 295 -15.13 30.44 18.12
C ALA A 295 -15.23 31.94 18.42
N ALA A 296 -14.91 32.79 17.43
CA ALA A 296 -14.99 34.23 17.56
C ALA A 296 -16.44 34.72 17.77
N TRP A 297 -17.40 34.25 16.95
CA TRP A 297 -18.79 34.70 17.02
C TRP A 297 -19.50 34.23 18.29
N THR A 298 -19.18 33.04 18.79
CA THR A 298 -19.84 32.46 19.97
C THR A 298 -19.03 32.65 21.26
N ARG A 299 -17.88 33.34 21.19
CA ARG A 299 -16.92 33.52 22.30
C ARG A 299 -16.49 32.20 22.96
N ARG A 300 -16.52 31.10 22.22
CA ARG A 300 -16.01 29.79 22.65
C ARG A 300 -14.51 29.70 22.40
N SER A 301 -13.86 28.75 23.07
CA SER A 301 -12.50 28.35 22.68
C SER A 301 -12.52 27.61 21.33
N ILE A 302 -11.38 27.63 20.60
CA ILE A 302 -11.24 26.88 19.34
C ILE A 302 -11.59 25.38 19.53
N PRO A 303 -11.11 24.67 20.57
CA PRO A 303 -11.54 23.30 20.84
C PRO A 303 -13.05 23.17 21.06
N GLY A 304 -13.68 24.11 21.77
CA GLY A 304 -15.11 24.10 22.01
C GLY A 304 -15.94 24.28 20.73
N ALA A 305 -15.55 25.23 19.88
CA ALA A 305 -16.17 25.44 18.57
C ALA A 305 -16.00 24.22 17.66
N ALA A 306 -14.79 23.63 17.61
CA ALA A 306 -14.49 22.43 16.85
C ALA A 306 -15.35 21.23 17.28
N VAL A 307 -15.49 21.01 18.59
CA VAL A 307 -16.32 19.94 19.14
C VAL A 307 -17.79 20.12 18.77
N THR A 308 -18.26 21.37 18.74
CA THR A 308 -19.64 21.73 18.37
C THR A 308 -19.92 21.40 16.91
N LEU A 309 -19.10 21.91 15.98
CA LEU A 309 -19.23 21.60 14.54
C LEU A 309 -19.13 20.10 14.27
N ALA A 310 -18.17 19.44 14.91
CA ALA A 310 -18.01 17.99 14.81
C ALA A 310 -19.23 17.21 15.34
N ALA A 311 -19.93 17.73 16.36
CA ALA A 311 -21.14 17.10 16.89
C ALA A 311 -22.30 17.20 15.91
N TRP A 312 -22.50 18.37 15.28
CA TRP A 312 -23.50 18.54 14.23
C TRP A 312 -23.24 17.64 13.03
N HIS A 313 -21.98 17.56 12.57
CA HIS A 313 -21.62 16.67 11.47
C HIS A 313 -21.95 15.21 11.79
N ARG A 314 -21.61 14.73 12.99
CA ARG A 314 -21.96 13.37 13.43
C ARG A 314 -23.47 13.12 13.53
N ALA A 315 -24.27 14.17 13.71
CA ALA A 315 -25.73 14.09 13.68
C ALA A 315 -26.29 14.11 12.24
N GLY A 316 -25.44 14.18 11.21
CA GLY A 316 -25.85 14.27 9.80
C GLY A 316 -26.20 15.69 9.34
N CYS A 317 -25.82 16.71 10.12
CA CYS A 317 -26.13 18.11 9.84
C CYS A 317 -24.84 18.88 9.51
N HIS A 318 -24.92 19.78 8.53
CA HIS A 318 -23.77 20.56 8.07
C HIS A 318 -24.01 22.07 8.15
N PRO A 319 -24.27 22.62 9.36
CA PRO A 319 -24.51 24.05 9.52
C PRO A 319 -23.23 24.85 9.27
N THR A 320 -23.36 26.02 8.67
CA THR A 320 -22.25 26.98 8.62
C THR A 320 -21.97 27.53 10.02
N PRO A 321 -20.77 28.09 10.27
CA PRO A 321 -20.51 28.83 11.51
C PRO A 321 -21.55 29.91 11.82
N ALA A 322 -22.18 30.50 10.80
CA ALA A 322 -23.16 31.56 10.95
C ALA A 322 -24.50 31.00 11.47
N ASP A 323 -24.93 29.86 10.93
CA ASP A 323 -26.14 29.17 11.37
C ASP A 323 -26.04 28.81 12.87
N LEU A 324 -24.89 28.34 13.32
CA LEU A 324 -24.68 28.00 14.73
C LEU A 324 -24.57 29.23 15.63
N ALA A 325 -23.95 30.32 15.16
CA ALA A 325 -23.87 31.56 15.92
C ALA A 325 -25.26 32.17 16.16
N LEU A 326 -26.20 32.00 15.22
CA LEU A 326 -27.59 32.42 15.39
C LEU A 326 -28.29 31.65 16.51
N LEU A 327 -28.01 30.35 16.67
CA LEU A 327 -28.59 29.52 17.73
C LEU A 327 -28.11 29.89 19.14
N ASP A 328 -26.94 30.52 19.26
CA ASP A 328 -26.39 31.02 20.53
C ASP A 328 -26.76 32.49 20.82
N GLY A 329 -27.61 33.09 19.98
CA GLY A 329 -28.08 34.45 20.17
C GLY A 329 -28.89 34.59 21.48
N PRO A 330 -28.84 35.76 22.14
CA PRO A 330 -29.54 35.99 23.41
C PRO A 330 -31.08 35.87 23.31
N ASP A 331 -31.62 35.90 22.09
CA ASP A 331 -33.06 35.81 21.81
C ASP A 331 -33.52 34.38 21.45
N VAL A 332 -32.63 33.38 21.50
CA VAL A 332 -32.96 31.97 21.27
C VAL A 332 -33.17 31.28 22.61
N ASP A 333 -34.38 30.75 22.82
CA ASP A 333 -34.77 30.01 24.03
C ASP A 333 -33.84 28.79 24.20
N PRO A 334 -33.11 28.65 25.33
CA PRO A 334 -32.25 27.49 25.57
C PRO A 334 -33.13 26.26 25.87
N TRP A 335 -33.34 25.45 24.84
CA TRP A 335 -34.05 24.18 24.90
C TRP A 335 -33.52 23.21 25.97
#